data_AF-A0A9P5ZY70-F1
#
_entry.id   AF-A0A9P5ZY70-F1
#
_cell.length_a   1.000
_cell.length_b   1.000
_cell.length_c   1.000
_cell.angle_alpha   90.00
_cell.angle_beta   90.00
_cell.angle_gamma   90.00
#
_symmetry.space_group_name_H-M   'P 1'
#
loop_
_entity.id
_entity.type
_entity.pdbx_description
1 polymer ?
#
loop_
_entity_poly.entity_id
_entity_poly.type
_entity_poly.pdbx_seq_one_letter_code
_entity_poly.pdbx_strand_id
1 'polypeptide(L)'
;MPHVPIPSTSKLTRPIPKVIVGRDAEDSEPESDASGSEDNDHGDKGSLKRAKRSNKHAPMEVTSKKPVTRRRTVVETKTFQARDPRFMPLAGEFSQDKFREQYSFLAENHVSEMRTLRDNLKRARKRLSSAPRDLREEYEAEVGRLELALKRAESSVNRDKREKVEYGALAKISEEEREKRKQGKGGWWMKESAKKELVVRARYEALAAEGGKRAVRKVIEKKQRKIGQKEKKSRPYAAEDGRPRKRQKMQ
;
A
#
# COMPACT_ATOMS: atom_id res chain seq x y z
N MET A 1 16.77 -50.37 39.31
CA MET A 1 15.64 -49.87 38.49
C MET A 1 15.99 -50.07 37.02
N PRO A 2 15.17 -50.77 36.23
CA PRO A 2 15.49 -51.04 34.83
C PRO A 2 15.26 -49.80 33.96
N HIS A 3 16.22 -49.53 33.07
CA HIS A 3 16.21 -48.43 32.12
C HIS A 3 15.33 -48.77 30.90
N VAL A 4 14.33 -47.95 30.62
CA VAL A 4 13.41 -48.12 29.48
C VAL A 4 14.00 -47.44 28.24
N PRO A 5 14.09 -48.11 27.07
CA PRO A 5 14.57 -47.48 25.84
C PRO A 5 13.50 -46.61 25.17
N ILE A 6 13.91 -45.43 24.69
CA ILE A 6 13.07 -44.46 23.98
C ILE A 6 12.91 -44.89 22.50
N PRO A 7 11.71 -44.81 21.90
CA PRO A 7 11.49 -45.21 20.51
C PRO A 7 12.11 -44.23 19.49
N SER A 8 12.69 -44.82 18.44
CA SER A 8 13.26 -44.17 17.26
C SER A 8 12.19 -43.42 16.45
N THR A 9 12.35 -42.11 16.29
CA THR A 9 11.48 -41.29 15.43
C THR A 9 11.95 -41.39 13.97
N SER A 10 11.19 -42.12 13.15
CA SER A 10 11.35 -42.14 11.69
C SER A 10 11.12 -40.74 11.10
N LYS A 11 12.06 -40.27 10.26
CA LYS A 11 11.99 -38.99 9.54
C LYS A 11 10.82 -38.99 8.54
N LEU A 12 9.75 -38.26 8.87
CA LEU A 12 8.71 -37.88 7.91
C LEU A 12 9.19 -36.65 7.12
N THR A 13 9.72 -36.86 5.92
CA THR A 13 9.97 -35.77 4.96
C THR A 13 8.66 -35.43 4.24
N ARG A 14 8.08 -34.26 4.54
CA ARG A 14 6.96 -33.73 3.74
C ARG A 14 7.51 -33.04 2.48
N PRO A 15 6.92 -33.26 1.28
CA PRO A 15 7.36 -32.56 0.07
C PRO A 15 6.93 -31.09 0.10
N ILE A 16 7.82 -30.22 -0.38
CA ILE A 16 7.59 -28.77 -0.53
C ILE A 16 6.72 -28.51 -1.77
N PRO A 17 5.68 -27.67 -1.72
CA PRO A 17 4.89 -27.33 -2.92
C PRO A 17 5.65 -26.42 -3.88
N LYS A 18 5.59 -26.73 -5.18
CA LYS A 18 6.10 -25.88 -6.27
C LYS A 18 5.23 -24.63 -6.40
N VAL A 19 5.84 -23.45 -6.30
CA VAL A 19 5.22 -22.16 -6.61
C VAL A 19 5.14 -22.01 -8.13
N ILE A 20 3.94 -21.93 -8.67
CA ILE A 20 3.66 -21.61 -10.08
C ILE A 20 3.51 -20.09 -10.14
N VAL A 21 4.44 -19.42 -10.84
CA VAL A 21 4.33 -17.98 -11.15
C VAL A 21 3.77 -17.89 -12.56
N GLY A 22 2.54 -17.37 -12.68
CA GLY A 22 1.89 -17.07 -13.95
C GLY A 22 2.58 -15.88 -14.63
N ARG A 23 2.74 -15.99 -15.96
CA ARG A 23 3.24 -14.92 -16.83
C ARG A 23 2.15 -14.68 -17.86
N ASP A 24 1.55 -13.50 -17.81
CA ASP A 24 0.54 -13.04 -18.77
C ASP A 24 1.20 -12.64 -20.10
N ALA A 25 0.45 -12.87 -21.18
CA ALA A 25 0.80 -12.69 -22.58
C ALA A 25 0.20 -11.38 -23.16
N GLU A 26 0.47 -11.15 -24.46
CA GLU A 26 -0.02 -10.13 -25.42
C GLU A 26 0.88 -8.86 -25.55
N ASP A 27 1.23 -8.30 -26.71
CA ASP A 27 1.19 -8.63 -28.16
C ASP A 27 1.87 -7.44 -28.91
N SER A 28 2.64 -7.65 -30.01
CA SER A 28 2.85 -6.69 -31.13
C SER A 28 3.96 -7.08 -32.14
N GLU A 29 3.51 -7.65 -33.28
CA GLU A 29 3.91 -7.52 -34.72
C GLU A 29 5.35 -7.78 -35.26
N PRO A 30 5.49 -8.30 -36.51
CA PRO A 30 6.72 -8.86 -37.09
C PRO A 30 7.40 -7.95 -38.13
N GLU A 31 8.72 -8.01 -38.27
CA GLU A 31 9.43 -7.62 -39.48
C GLU A 31 10.78 -8.36 -39.66
N SER A 32 11.21 -8.34 -40.91
CA SER A 32 12.06 -9.22 -41.71
C SER A 32 13.58 -9.30 -41.46
N ASP A 33 14.10 -10.45 -41.94
CA ASP A 33 15.39 -10.76 -42.57
C ASP A 33 16.73 -10.98 -41.79
N ALA A 34 17.19 -12.23 -41.96
CA ALA A 34 18.54 -12.68 -42.33
C ALA A 34 19.73 -12.59 -41.35
N SER A 35 20.25 -13.80 -41.08
CA SER A 35 21.66 -14.19 -40.87
C SER A 35 22.29 -14.02 -39.49
N GLY A 36 22.72 -15.16 -38.92
CA GLY A 36 23.65 -15.23 -37.78
C GLY A 36 23.38 -16.35 -36.79
N SER A 37 23.39 -17.62 -37.22
CA SER A 37 23.42 -18.76 -36.27
C SER A 37 24.85 -18.95 -35.75
N GLU A 38 25.14 -18.43 -34.57
CA GLU A 38 26.29 -18.84 -33.77
C GLU A 38 25.81 -19.62 -32.54
N ASP A 39 25.55 -20.90 -32.76
CA ASP A 39 25.54 -21.92 -31.71
C ASP A 39 26.93 -21.98 -31.08
N ASN A 40 27.11 -21.32 -29.94
CA ASN A 40 28.25 -21.57 -29.08
C ASN A 40 27.99 -22.83 -28.22
N ASP A 41 27.95 -23.98 -28.89
CA ASP A 41 28.13 -25.31 -28.29
C ASP A 41 29.55 -25.39 -27.71
N HIS A 42 29.73 -24.90 -26.49
CA HIS A 42 30.94 -25.19 -25.71
C HIS A 42 30.79 -26.56 -25.09
N GLY A 43 31.09 -27.57 -25.90
CA GLY A 43 31.05 -28.97 -25.56
C GLY A 43 31.73 -29.29 -24.22
N ASP A 44 30.99 -30.04 -23.40
CA ASP A 44 31.53 -30.83 -22.30
C ASP A 44 32.43 -31.94 -22.87
N LYS A 45 33.64 -31.56 -23.28
CA LYS A 45 34.72 -32.50 -23.59
C LYS A 45 35.51 -32.76 -22.33
N GLY A 46 35.12 -33.81 -21.62
CA GLY A 46 36.06 -34.66 -20.90
C GLY A 46 36.19 -34.39 -19.40
N SER A 47 35.17 -34.74 -18.62
CA SER A 47 35.40 -35.20 -17.26
C SER A 47 36.10 -36.56 -17.29
N LEU A 48 37.41 -36.57 -17.57
CA LEU A 48 38.24 -37.76 -17.38
C LEU A 48 38.03 -38.23 -15.94
N LYS A 49 37.46 -39.44 -15.78
CA LYS A 49 37.21 -40.08 -14.49
C LYS A 49 38.50 -40.02 -13.68
N ARG A 50 38.52 -39.19 -12.64
CA ARG A 50 39.69 -39.04 -11.76
C ARG A 50 40.00 -40.40 -11.14
N ALA A 51 41.19 -40.95 -11.40
CA ALA A 51 41.60 -42.23 -10.84
C ALA A 51 41.47 -42.19 -9.31
N LYS A 52 40.83 -43.21 -8.74
CA LYS A 52 40.69 -43.34 -7.28
C LYS A 52 42.04 -43.76 -6.70
N ARG A 53 42.36 -43.28 -5.50
CA ARG A 53 43.56 -43.71 -4.76
C ARG A 53 43.49 -45.20 -4.49
N SER A 54 44.62 -45.89 -4.52
CA SER A 54 44.72 -47.32 -4.20
C SER A 54 44.44 -47.61 -2.71
N ASN A 55 44.80 -46.69 -1.81
CA ASN A 55 44.45 -46.73 -0.38
C ASN A 55 44.24 -45.30 0.17
N LYS A 56 43.54 -45.15 1.31
CA LYS A 56 43.17 -43.86 1.91
C LYS A 56 44.38 -42.98 2.25
N HIS A 57 45.49 -43.59 2.62
CA HIS A 57 46.73 -42.91 3.01
C HIS A 57 47.75 -42.77 1.88
N ALA A 58 47.41 -43.19 0.65
CA ALA A 58 48.30 -43.02 -0.49
C ALA A 58 48.18 -41.59 -1.07
N PRO A 59 49.29 -40.93 -1.44
CA PRO A 59 49.24 -39.67 -2.17
C PRO A 59 48.62 -39.87 -3.56
N MET A 60 48.05 -38.80 -4.11
CA MET A 60 47.45 -38.83 -5.46
C MET A 60 48.08 -37.75 -6.30
N GLU A 61 48.56 -38.13 -7.47
CA GLU A 61 49.12 -37.20 -8.43
C GLU A 61 48.01 -36.32 -9.02
N VAL A 62 48.28 -35.03 -9.10
CA VAL A 62 47.42 -34.04 -9.76
C VAL A 62 48.23 -33.38 -10.86
N THR A 63 47.64 -33.28 -12.06
CA THR A 63 48.31 -32.63 -13.19
C THR A 63 48.53 -31.14 -12.90
N SER A 64 49.74 -30.65 -13.17
CA SER A 64 50.11 -29.23 -13.09
C SER A 64 49.30 -28.34 -14.04
N LYS A 65 48.71 -28.93 -15.08
CA LYS A 65 47.83 -28.24 -16.03
C LYS A 65 46.44 -27.93 -15.46
N LYS A 66 46.09 -28.49 -14.30
CA LYS A 66 44.80 -28.19 -13.65
C LYS A 66 44.95 -26.93 -12.81
N PRO A 67 44.36 -25.80 -13.23
CA PRO A 67 44.49 -24.56 -12.47
C PRO A 67 43.82 -24.72 -11.10
N VAL A 68 44.49 -24.26 -10.04
CA VAL A 68 43.89 -24.17 -8.71
C VAL A 68 42.81 -23.08 -8.73
N THR A 69 41.61 -23.39 -8.24
CA THR A 69 40.54 -22.40 -8.18
C THR A 69 40.95 -21.30 -7.20
N ARG A 70 41.03 -20.05 -7.67
CA ARG A 70 41.31 -18.88 -6.82
C ARG A 70 40.16 -18.52 -5.87
N ARG A 71 38.96 -19.04 -6.11
CA ARG A 71 37.77 -18.78 -5.29
C ARG A 71 37.77 -19.66 -4.05
N ARG A 72 37.70 -19.06 -2.87
CA ARG A 72 37.45 -19.78 -1.61
C ARG A 72 36.00 -20.26 -1.61
N THR A 73 35.74 -21.49 -1.18
CA THR A 73 34.38 -21.95 -0.90
C THR A 73 33.87 -21.20 0.33
N VAL A 74 33.15 -20.09 0.11
CA VAL A 74 32.52 -19.33 1.19
C VAL A 74 31.33 -20.15 1.66
N VAL A 75 31.50 -20.87 2.76
CA VAL A 75 30.37 -21.48 3.48
C VAL A 75 29.66 -20.35 4.21
N GLU A 76 28.45 -20.01 3.78
CA GLU A 76 27.62 -19.02 4.45
C GLU A 76 27.38 -19.48 5.89
N THR A 77 28.07 -18.85 6.84
CA THR A 77 27.81 -19.06 8.26
C THR A 77 26.58 -18.24 8.64
N LYS A 78 25.67 -18.85 9.41
CA LYS A 78 24.47 -18.16 9.93
C LYS A 78 24.91 -17.16 10.99
N THR A 79 25.40 -16.01 10.55
CA THR A 79 25.78 -14.91 11.43
C THR A 79 24.51 -14.27 11.98
N PHE A 80 24.34 -14.30 13.31
CA PHE A 80 23.23 -13.63 13.97
C PHE A 80 23.46 -12.12 13.93
N GLN A 81 22.82 -11.46 12.98
CA GLN A 81 22.79 -10.00 12.95
C GLN A 81 21.66 -9.54 13.87
N ALA A 82 22.02 -8.88 14.97
CA ALA A 82 21.05 -8.25 15.86
C ALA A 82 20.34 -7.12 15.10
N ARG A 83 19.17 -7.42 14.53
CA ARG A 83 18.29 -6.41 13.93
C ARG A 83 17.09 -6.18 14.83
N ASP A 84 16.52 -4.99 14.71
CA ASP A 84 15.22 -4.67 15.30
C ASP A 84 14.14 -5.60 14.74
N PRO A 85 13.32 -6.24 15.58
CA PRO A 85 12.26 -7.15 15.15
C PRO A 85 11.30 -6.52 14.13
N ARG A 86 11.12 -5.19 14.15
CA ARG A 86 10.28 -4.49 13.16
C ARG A 86 10.79 -4.63 11.72
N PHE A 87 12.10 -4.82 11.56
CA PHE A 87 12.75 -4.98 10.26
C PHE A 87 13.15 -6.43 9.97
N MET A 88 12.71 -7.37 10.82
CA MET A 88 12.94 -8.79 10.56
C MET A 88 11.93 -9.31 9.53
N PRO A 89 12.35 -10.13 8.56
CA PRO A 89 11.43 -10.80 7.63
C PRO A 89 10.35 -11.65 8.34
N LEU A 90 10.60 -12.04 9.60
CA LEU A 90 9.65 -12.78 10.42
C LEU A 90 8.44 -11.95 10.88
N ALA A 91 8.54 -10.62 10.90
CA ALA A 91 7.46 -9.74 11.35
C ALA A 91 6.24 -9.70 10.41
N GLY A 92 6.36 -10.27 9.21
CA GLY A 92 5.28 -10.36 8.22
C GLY A 92 4.99 -9.04 7.50
N GLU A 93 3.96 -9.06 6.65
CA GLU A 93 3.53 -7.91 5.86
C GLU A 93 2.46 -7.09 6.58
N PHE A 94 2.39 -5.79 6.25
CA PHE A 94 1.37 -4.90 6.79
C PHE A 94 -0.04 -5.32 6.33
N SER A 95 -0.89 -5.68 7.29
CA SER A 95 -2.31 -5.93 7.06
C SER A 95 -3.13 -4.76 7.56
N GLN A 96 -3.83 -4.09 6.64
CA GLN A 96 -4.65 -2.92 6.96
C GLN A 96 -5.82 -3.25 7.90
N ASP A 97 -6.39 -4.46 7.80
CA ASP A 97 -7.50 -4.91 8.64
C ASP A 97 -7.04 -5.09 10.09
N LYS A 98 -5.94 -5.82 10.31
CA LYS A 98 -5.36 -6.01 11.65
C LYS A 98 -4.96 -4.68 12.29
N PHE A 99 -4.37 -3.77 11.50
CA PHE A 99 -4.02 -2.45 11.98
C PHE A 99 -5.26 -1.68 12.48
N ARG A 100 -6.37 -1.72 11.74
CA ARG A 100 -7.61 -1.04 12.14
C ARG A 100 -8.20 -1.64 13.42
N GLU A 101 -8.15 -2.96 13.57
CA GLU A 101 -8.63 -3.64 14.78
C GLU A 101 -7.78 -3.26 15.99
N GLN A 102 -6.45 -3.41 15.88
CA GLN A 102 -5.50 -3.14 16.96
C GLN A 102 -5.44 -1.67 17.36
N TYR A 103 -5.59 -0.76 16.40
CA TYR A 103 -5.53 0.69 16.61
C TYR A 103 -6.90 1.38 16.54
N SER A 104 -7.98 0.63 16.80
CA SER A 104 -9.35 1.16 16.80
C SER A 104 -9.55 2.34 17.77
N PHE A 105 -8.80 2.35 18.87
CA PHE A 105 -8.80 3.39 19.90
C PHE A 105 -8.31 4.77 19.40
N LEU A 106 -7.53 4.83 18.30
CA LEU A 106 -7.00 6.10 17.78
C LEU A 106 -8.12 7.07 17.39
N ALA A 107 -9.22 6.55 16.84
CA ALA A 107 -10.35 7.38 16.44
C ALA A 107 -11.02 8.06 17.65
N GLU A 108 -11.08 7.38 18.80
CA GLU A 108 -11.61 7.95 20.04
C GLU A 108 -10.65 9.00 20.60
N ASN A 109 -9.35 8.71 20.58
CA ASN A 109 -8.30 9.64 20.98
C ASN A 109 -8.35 10.93 20.15
N HIS A 110 -8.43 10.84 18.83
CA HIS A 110 -8.49 12.01 17.96
C HIS A 110 -9.73 12.89 18.21
N VAL A 111 -10.87 12.28 18.54
CA VAL A 111 -12.06 13.03 18.96
C VAL A 111 -11.83 13.73 20.30
N SER A 112 -11.19 13.06 21.25
CA SER A 112 -10.89 13.62 22.56
C SER A 112 -9.90 14.78 22.48
N GLU A 113 -8.81 14.63 21.69
CA GLU A 113 -7.81 15.65 21.40
C GLU A 113 -8.43 16.86 20.71
N MET A 114 -9.32 16.63 19.75
CA MET A 114 -10.00 17.71 19.06
C MET A 114 -10.91 18.50 20.03
N ARG A 115 -11.57 17.84 21.00
CA ARG A 115 -12.36 18.52 22.04
C ARG A 115 -11.48 19.35 22.97
N THR A 116 -10.36 18.81 23.43
CA THR A 116 -9.43 19.55 24.31
C THR A 116 -8.83 20.77 23.60
N LEU A 117 -8.47 20.64 22.32
CA LEU A 117 -8.00 21.75 21.49
C LEU A 117 -9.07 22.85 21.34
N ARG A 118 -10.35 22.49 21.16
CA ARG A 118 -11.44 23.47 21.11
C ARG A 118 -11.58 24.24 22.42
N ASP A 119 -11.46 23.57 23.56
CA ASP A 119 -11.59 24.22 24.85
C ASP A 119 -10.38 25.09 25.18
N ASN A 120 -9.17 24.64 24.82
CA ASN A 120 -7.96 25.44 24.90
C ASN A 120 -8.05 26.69 24.01
N LEU A 121 -8.55 26.56 22.78
CA LEU A 121 -8.75 27.70 21.88
C LEU A 121 -9.76 28.70 22.45
N LYS A 122 -10.87 28.24 23.05
CA LYS A 122 -11.83 29.14 23.73
C LYS A 122 -11.16 29.88 24.89
N ARG A 123 -10.34 29.21 25.70
CA ARG A 123 -9.61 29.83 26.81
C ARG A 123 -8.59 30.84 26.32
N ALA A 124 -7.81 30.51 25.29
CA ALA A 124 -6.83 31.41 24.67
C ALA A 124 -7.50 32.66 24.09
N ARG A 125 -8.64 32.52 23.40
CA ARG A 125 -9.42 33.67 22.89
C ARG A 125 -9.93 34.57 24.01
N LYS A 126 -10.37 34.00 25.13
CA LYS A 126 -10.77 34.79 26.32
C LYS A 126 -9.59 35.56 26.89
N ARG A 127 -8.42 34.92 27.02
CA ARG A 127 -7.18 35.57 27.49
C ARG A 127 -6.75 36.71 26.56
N LEU A 128 -6.80 36.49 25.25
CA LEU A 128 -6.47 37.49 24.24
C LEU A 128 -7.39 38.73 24.35
N SER A 129 -8.68 38.53 24.61
CA SER A 129 -9.62 39.65 24.78
C SER A 129 -9.32 40.53 26.00
N SER A 130 -8.67 40.00 27.03
CA SER A 130 -8.31 40.72 28.26
C SER A 130 -6.81 41.00 28.36
N ALA A 131 -6.06 40.83 27.28
CA ALA A 131 -4.60 40.92 27.30
C ALA A 131 -4.11 42.37 27.33
N PRO A 132 -3.07 42.68 28.14
CA PRO A 132 -2.32 43.93 28.02
C PRO A 132 -1.70 44.08 26.63
N ARG A 133 -1.50 45.32 26.16
CA ARG A 133 -0.99 45.61 24.81
C ARG A 133 0.35 44.93 24.51
N ASP A 134 1.25 44.90 25.49
CA ASP A 134 2.62 44.40 25.31
C ASP A 134 2.68 42.87 25.11
N LEU A 135 1.74 42.12 25.69
CA LEU A 135 1.67 40.66 25.58
C LEU A 135 0.72 40.19 24.47
N ARG A 136 0.06 41.13 23.79
CA ARG A 136 -1.02 40.81 22.84
C ARG A 136 -0.50 39.98 21.66
N GLU A 137 0.68 40.28 21.15
CA GLU A 137 1.29 39.56 20.02
C GLU A 137 1.53 38.08 20.36
N GLU A 138 2.00 37.79 21.57
CA GLU A 138 2.24 36.42 22.04
C GLU A 138 0.92 35.64 22.14
N TYR A 139 -0.13 36.26 22.67
CA TYR A 139 -1.46 35.64 22.76
C TYR A 139 -2.09 35.43 21.38
N GLU A 140 -1.92 36.36 20.43
CA GLU A 140 -2.37 36.20 19.06
C GLU A 140 -1.64 35.03 18.37
N ALA A 141 -0.33 34.89 18.59
CA ALA A 141 0.45 33.76 18.10
C ALA A 141 0.01 32.43 18.72
N GLU A 142 -0.29 32.39 20.03
CA GLU A 142 -0.82 31.21 20.71
C GLU A 142 -2.18 30.79 20.12
N VAL A 143 -3.09 31.75 19.93
CA VAL A 143 -4.40 31.51 19.30
C VAL A 143 -4.20 30.96 17.88
N GLY A 144 -3.34 31.57 17.08
CA GLY A 144 -3.03 31.10 15.72
C GLY A 144 -2.50 29.66 15.71
N ARG A 145 -1.59 29.32 16.64
CA ARG A 145 -1.07 27.94 16.79
C ARG A 145 -2.19 26.95 17.12
N LEU A 146 -3.07 27.31 18.05
CA LEU A 146 -4.20 26.47 18.46
C LEU A 146 -5.23 26.30 17.34
N GLU A 147 -5.49 27.34 16.55
CA GLU A 147 -6.37 27.25 15.38
C GLU A 147 -5.82 26.31 14.31
N LEU A 148 -4.52 26.38 14.03
CA LEU A 148 -3.85 25.46 13.12
C LEU A 148 -3.88 24.02 13.65
N ALA A 149 -3.61 23.82 14.94
CA ALA A 149 -3.72 22.51 15.58
C ALA A 149 -5.13 21.95 15.49
N LEU A 150 -6.16 22.76 15.75
CA LEU A 150 -7.56 22.36 15.65
C LEU A 150 -7.92 21.95 14.23
N LYS A 151 -7.53 22.73 13.21
CA LYS A 151 -7.77 22.38 11.79
C LYS A 151 -7.14 21.03 11.41
N ARG A 152 -5.94 20.73 11.93
CA ARG A 152 -5.29 19.41 11.73
C ARG A 152 -6.08 18.30 12.42
N ALA A 153 -6.47 18.49 13.68
CA ALA A 153 -7.25 17.50 14.42
C ALA A 153 -8.63 17.23 13.78
N GLU A 154 -9.32 18.27 13.31
CA GLU A 154 -10.57 18.13 12.55
C GLU A 154 -10.38 17.35 11.25
N SER A 155 -9.25 17.55 10.57
CA SER A 155 -8.91 16.80 9.37
C SER A 155 -8.69 15.30 9.67
N SER A 156 -8.00 14.98 10.77
CA SER A 156 -7.81 13.59 11.22
C SER A 156 -9.14 12.91 11.56
N VAL A 157 -9.99 13.54 12.38
CA VAL A 157 -11.31 12.99 12.74
C VAL A 157 -12.19 12.78 11.49
N ASN A 158 -12.18 13.73 10.56
CA ASN A 158 -12.92 13.60 9.31
C ASN A 158 -12.37 12.48 8.42
N ARG A 159 -11.05 12.26 8.42
CA ARG A 159 -10.42 11.13 7.73
C ARG A 159 -10.87 9.81 8.33
N ASP A 160 -10.83 9.66 9.66
CA ASP A 160 -11.22 8.40 10.30
C ASP A 160 -12.69 8.07 10.09
N LYS A 161 -13.57 9.08 10.20
CA LYS A 161 -15.00 8.93 9.89
C LYS A 161 -15.20 8.44 8.46
N ARG A 162 -14.50 9.06 7.50
CA ARG A 162 -14.56 8.68 6.10
C ARG A 162 -14.06 7.25 5.89
N GLU A 163 -12.88 6.92 6.40
CA GLU A 163 -12.30 5.58 6.27
C GLU A 163 -13.20 4.49 6.88
N LYS A 164 -13.84 4.76 8.04
CA LYS A 164 -14.82 3.85 8.66
C LYS A 164 -16.02 3.57 7.75
N VAL A 165 -16.59 4.60 7.11
CA VAL A 165 -17.72 4.45 6.18
C VAL A 165 -17.32 3.64 4.95
N GLU A 166 -16.16 3.94 4.38
CA GLU A 166 -15.66 3.25 3.18
C GLU A 166 -15.35 1.77 3.46
N TYR A 167 -14.66 1.52 4.56
CA TYR A 167 -14.35 0.17 5.00
C TYR A 167 -15.62 -0.62 5.32
N GLY A 168 -16.54 -0.05 6.09
CA GLY A 168 -17.80 -0.71 6.44
C GLY A 168 -18.64 -1.08 5.22
N ALA A 169 -18.64 -0.26 4.16
CA ALA A 169 -19.33 -0.58 2.92
C ALA A 169 -18.71 -1.79 2.18
N LEU A 170 -17.37 -1.85 2.12
CA LEU A 170 -16.66 -2.95 1.49
C LEU A 170 -16.71 -4.24 2.32
N ALA A 171 -16.67 -4.12 3.65
CA ALA A 171 -16.74 -5.23 4.59
C ALA A 171 -18.08 -5.97 4.47
N LYS A 172 -19.21 -5.24 4.42
CA LYS A 172 -20.55 -5.83 4.23
C LYS A 172 -20.63 -6.71 2.99
N ILE A 173 -20.13 -6.23 1.85
CA ILE A 173 -20.14 -7.01 0.61
C ILE A 173 -19.20 -8.21 0.69
N SER A 174 -18.04 -8.05 1.32
CA SER A 174 -17.09 -9.14 1.55
C SER A 174 -17.70 -10.25 2.42
N GLU A 175 -18.48 -9.87 3.43
CA GLU A 175 -19.23 -10.76 4.30
C GLU A 175 -20.37 -11.48 3.55
N GLU A 176 -21.20 -10.74 2.82
CA GLU A 176 -22.27 -11.31 1.98
C GLU A 176 -21.70 -12.32 0.97
N GLU A 177 -20.56 -12.01 0.35
CA GLU A 177 -19.90 -12.89 -0.59
C GLU A 177 -19.32 -14.13 0.11
N ARG A 178 -18.78 -13.96 1.32
CA ARG A 178 -18.33 -15.07 2.16
C ARG A 178 -19.49 -15.99 2.54
N GLU A 179 -20.66 -15.45 2.82
CA GLU A 179 -21.88 -16.21 3.12
C GLU A 179 -22.41 -16.96 1.90
N LYS A 180 -22.48 -16.32 0.72
CA LYS A 180 -22.85 -16.97 -0.54
C LYS A 180 -21.91 -18.15 -0.83
N ARG A 181 -20.61 -17.97 -0.58
CA ARG A 181 -19.61 -19.04 -0.73
C ARG A 181 -19.82 -20.18 0.26
N LYS A 182 -20.15 -19.88 1.53
CA LYS A 182 -20.51 -20.89 2.54
C LYS A 182 -21.76 -21.68 2.15
N GLN A 183 -22.71 -21.05 1.46
CA GLN A 183 -23.90 -21.71 0.90
C GLN A 183 -23.60 -22.58 -0.33
N GLY A 184 -22.33 -22.67 -0.77
CA GLY A 184 -21.91 -23.46 -1.92
C GLY A 184 -21.97 -22.73 -3.26
N LYS A 185 -22.30 -21.44 -3.28
CA LYS A 185 -22.18 -20.63 -4.51
C LYS A 185 -20.69 -20.41 -4.82
N GLY A 186 -20.36 -20.32 -6.11
CA GLY A 186 -19.00 -20.01 -6.56
C GLY A 186 -18.51 -18.66 -6.05
N GLY A 187 -17.19 -18.48 -5.98
CA GLY A 187 -16.61 -17.18 -5.62
C GLY A 187 -16.90 -16.13 -6.68
N TRP A 188 -17.48 -15.01 -6.27
CA TRP A 188 -17.69 -13.84 -7.11
C TRP A 188 -16.86 -12.66 -6.60
N TRP A 189 -16.21 -11.93 -7.52
CA TRP A 189 -15.43 -10.75 -7.19
C TRP A 189 -16.00 -9.54 -7.91
N MET A 190 -16.27 -8.50 -7.14
CA MET A 190 -16.85 -7.27 -7.67
C MET A 190 -15.83 -6.51 -8.51
N LYS A 191 -16.26 -6.02 -9.68
CA LYS A 191 -15.48 -5.12 -10.54
C LYS A 191 -15.05 -3.86 -9.78
N GLU A 192 -13.88 -3.31 -10.11
CA GLU A 192 -13.36 -2.12 -9.43
C GLU A 192 -14.26 -0.88 -9.56
N SER A 193 -14.88 -0.69 -10.74
CA SER A 193 -15.86 0.38 -10.96
C SER A 193 -17.03 0.29 -9.97
N ALA A 194 -17.57 -0.92 -9.80
CA ALA A 194 -18.67 -1.18 -8.90
C ALA A 194 -18.27 -1.01 -7.42
N LYS A 195 -17.04 -1.39 -7.02
CA LYS A 195 -16.49 -1.06 -5.70
C LYS A 195 -16.44 0.46 -5.45
N LYS A 196 -15.97 1.23 -6.45
CA LYS A 196 -15.92 2.70 -6.38
C LYS A 196 -17.32 3.30 -6.23
N GLU A 197 -18.29 2.79 -6.98
CA GLU A 197 -19.69 3.23 -6.87
C GLU A 197 -20.27 2.96 -5.48
N LEU A 198 -20.05 1.77 -4.92
CA LEU A 198 -20.51 1.44 -3.57
C LEU A 198 -19.92 2.38 -2.53
N VAL A 199 -18.61 2.63 -2.59
CA VAL A 199 -17.93 3.57 -1.69
C VAL A 199 -18.52 4.98 -1.83
N VAL A 200 -18.82 5.42 -3.06
CA VAL A 200 -19.44 6.73 -3.30
C VAL A 200 -20.87 6.79 -2.75
N ARG A 201 -21.69 5.75 -2.95
CA ARG A 201 -23.05 5.64 -2.41
C ARG A 201 -23.01 5.71 -0.88
N ALA A 202 -22.18 4.90 -0.24
CA ALA A 202 -22.01 4.87 1.21
C ALA A 202 -21.56 6.23 1.78
N ARG A 203 -20.66 6.95 1.10
CA ARG A 203 -20.27 8.32 1.50
C ARG A 203 -21.45 9.30 1.50
N TYR A 204 -22.30 9.24 0.47
CA TYR A 204 -23.48 10.12 0.40
C TYR A 204 -24.58 9.71 1.39
N GLU A 205 -24.76 8.42 1.63
CA GLU A 205 -25.68 7.90 2.65
C GLU A 205 -25.24 8.33 4.06
N ALA A 206 -23.95 8.21 4.39
CA ALA A 206 -23.41 8.70 5.65
C ALA A 206 -23.59 10.22 5.81
N LEU A 207 -23.36 10.98 4.74
CA LEU A 207 -23.60 12.42 4.74
C LEU A 207 -25.10 12.76 4.88
N ALA A 208 -25.99 11.95 4.29
CA ALA A 208 -27.43 12.08 4.44
C ALA A 208 -27.89 11.75 5.86
N ALA A 209 -27.26 10.79 6.52
CA ALA A 209 -27.54 10.44 7.91
C ALA A 209 -27.13 11.55 8.88
N GLU A 210 -25.98 12.20 8.67
CA GLU A 210 -25.49 13.28 9.55
C GLU A 210 -26.16 14.63 9.27
N GLY A 211 -26.35 15.01 8.00
CA GLY A 211 -26.77 16.35 7.58
C GLY A 211 -28.01 16.42 6.70
N GLY A 212 -28.70 15.29 6.50
CA GLY A 212 -29.90 15.20 5.69
C GLY A 212 -29.69 15.44 4.20
N LYS A 213 -30.81 15.54 3.46
CA LYS A 213 -30.82 15.80 2.01
C LYS A 213 -30.18 17.14 1.63
N ARG A 214 -30.23 18.14 2.53
CA ARG A 214 -29.65 19.48 2.29
C ARG A 214 -28.13 19.44 2.24
N ALA A 215 -27.47 18.71 3.15
CA ALA A 215 -26.02 18.55 3.15
C ALA A 215 -25.53 17.85 1.87
N VAL A 216 -26.22 16.80 1.45
CA VAL A 216 -25.92 16.08 0.20
C VAL A 216 -26.03 17.01 -1.01
N ARG A 217 -27.14 17.76 -1.14
CA ARG A 217 -27.33 18.74 -2.23
C ARG A 217 -26.20 19.77 -2.28
N LYS A 218 -25.79 20.31 -1.13
CA LYS A 218 -24.68 21.28 -1.04
C LYS A 218 -23.35 20.69 -1.51
N VAL A 219 -23.08 19.42 -1.22
CA VAL A 219 -21.86 18.74 -1.69
C VAL A 219 -21.92 18.47 -3.19
N ILE A 220 -23.07 18.06 -3.72
CA ILE A 220 -23.28 17.86 -5.16
C ILE A 220 -23.12 19.19 -5.91
N GLU A 221 -23.75 20.26 -5.44
CA GLU A 221 -23.64 21.60 -6.04
C GLU A 221 -22.18 22.10 -6.04
N LYS A 222 -21.45 21.94 -4.93
CA LYS A 222 -20.02 22.27 -4.86
C LYS A 222 -19.20 21.45 -5.87
N LYS A 223 -19.54 20.17 -6.06
CA LYS A 223 -18.86 19.29 -7.03
C LYS A 223 -19.18 19.74 -8.46
N GLN A 224 -20.43 20.02 -8.77
CA GLN A 224 -20.87 20.54 -10.08
C GLN A 224 -20.20 21.87 -10.41
N ARG A 225 -20.17 22.82 -9.45
CA ARG A 225 -19.47 24.10 -9.62
C ARG A 225 -17.98 23.91 -9.94
N LYS A 226 -17.30 23.00 -9.25
CA LYS A 226 -15.88 22.69 -9.51
C LYS A 226 -15.67 22.03 -10.87
N ILE A 227 -16.55 21.12 -11.27
CA ILE A 227 -16.50 20.47 -12.60
C ILE A 227 -16.70 21.54 -13.68
N GLY A 228 -17.75 22.36 -13.59
CA GLY A 228 -17.99 23.42 -14.56
C GLY A 228 -16.87 24.47 -14.63
N GLN A 229 -16.20 24.78 -13.51
CA GLN A 229 -15.00 25.63 -13.53
C GLN A 229 -13.82 24.98 -14.23
N LYS A 230 -13.59 23.68 -14.02
CA LYS A 230 -12.55 22.92 -14.72
C LYS A 230 -12.83 22.83 -16.21
N GLU A 231 -14.07 22.53 -16.58
CA GLU A 231 -14.52 22.50 -17.99
C GLU A 231 -14.32 23.86 -18.65
N LYS A 232 -14.74 24.95 -18.01
CA LYS A 232 -14.47 26.31 -18.53
C LYS A 232 -12.98 26.58 -18.71
N LYS A 233 -12.13 26.15 -17.78
CA LYS A 233 -10.68 26.31 -17.86
C LYS A 233 -10.03 25.41 -18.91
N SER A 234 -10.58 24.22 -19.16
CA SER A 234 -10.05 23.26 -20.13
C SER A 234 -10.50 23.54 -21.57
N ARG A 235 -11.36 24.55 -21.80
CA ARG A 235 -11.77 24.92 -23.16
C ARG A 235 -10.60 25.58 -23.89
N PRO A 236 -10.24 25.09 -25.11
CA PRO A 236 -9.12 25.65 -25.89
C PRO A 236 -9.41 27.06 -26.42
N TYR A 237 -10.69 27.43 -26.56
CA TYR A 237 -11.13 28.75 -26.97
C TYR A 237 -11.93 29.41 -25.85
N ALA A 238 -11.70 30.70 -25.61
CA ALA A 238 -12.59 31.50 -24.79
C ALA A 238 -14.00 31.36 -25.39
N ALA A 239 -15.02 31.22 -24.53
CA ALA A 239 -16.39 31.28 -25.02
C ALA A 239 -16.53 32.62 -25.76
N GLU A 240 -16.68 32.57 -27.08
CA GLU A 240 -17.05 33.76 -27.86
C GLU A 240 -18.31 34.28 -27.17
N ASP A 241 -18.21 35.40 -26.45
CA ASP A 241 -19.36 36.18 -26.09
C ASP A 241 -20.13 36.32 -27.40
N GLY A 242 -21.40 35.90 -27.45
CA GLY A 242 -22.20 35.82 -28.69
C GLY A 242 -22.45 37.15 -29.41
N ARG A 243 -21.56 38.14 -29.25
CA ARG A 243 -21.46 39.35 -30.04
C ARG A 243 -20.76 38.99 -31.36
N PRO A 244 -21.39 39.22 -32.51
CA PRO A 244 -20.77 38.99 -33.80
C PRO A 244 -19.47 39.79 -33.89
N ARG A 245 -18.35 39.13 -34.19
CA ARG A 245 -17.07 39.79 -34.49
C ARG A 245 -17.30 40.78 -35.63
N LYS A 246 -17.27 42.09 -35.35
CA LYS A 246 -17.29 43.13 -36.38
C LYS A 246 -16.11 42.85 -37.32
N ARG A 247 -16.40 42.43 -38.55
CA ARG A 247 -15.39 42.26 -39.61
C ARG A 247 -14.63 43.56 -39.74
N GLN A 248 -13.36 43.59 -39.34
CA GLN A 248 -12.47 44.69 -39.68
C GLN A 248 -12.34 44.72 -41.20
N LYS A 249 -12.82 45.81 -41.84
CA LYS A 249 -12.50 46.11 -43.23
C LYS A 249 -11.00 46.40 -43.28
N MET A 250 -10.26 45.53 -43.97
CA MET A 250 -8.88 45.80 -44.39
C MET A 250 -8.93 46.99 -45.37
N GLN A 251 -8.14 48.02 -45.08
CA GLN A 251 -7.84 49.12 -46.02
C GLN A 251 -6.71 48.70 -46.94
#